data_AF-P17347-F1
#
_entry.id   AF-P17347-F1
#
_cell.length_a   1.000
_cell.length_b   1.000
_cell.length_c   1.000
_cell.angle_alpha   90.00
_cell.angle_beta   90.00
_cell.angle_gamma   90.00
#
_symmetry.space_group_name_H-M   'P 1'
#
loop_
_entity.id
_entity.type
_entity.pdbx_description
1 polymer ?
#
loop_
_entity_poly.entity_id
_entity_poly.type
_entity_poly.pdbx_seq_one_letter_code
_entity_poly.pdbx_strand_id
1 'polypeptide(L)'
;IGIAYNRGMCDPKKSVGTVMDHSTEHLSVAVAMAHEMGHNLGMDHDGNQCNCGGAGCVMSEELIESRSYKFSDCSKNQYQNYLTIYKPQCILNQPLRTDTVSTPVSGNELLQNSANPCYDPLTCHPREGEQCESGPCCRNCKFLKEGTICKRARGDDMDDYCNGKTCDCPRNPHKGPATAKGSVLM
;
A
#
# COMPACT_ATOMS: atom_id res chain seq x y z
N ILE A 1 24.04 1.30 5.59
CA ILE A 1 23.62 1.34 4.17
C ILE A 1 22.23 1.96 3.97
N GLY A 2 21.45 2.16 5.03
CA GLY A 2 20.29 3.03 5.02
C GLY A 2 20.06 3.61 6.42
N ILE A 3 19.08 4.50 6.52
CA ILE A 3 18.53 5.01 7.78
C ILE A 3 17.11 5.55 7.53
N ALA A 4 16.20 5.30 8.47
CA ALA A 4 14.84 5.83 8.46
C ALA A 4 14.37 6.18 9.88
N TYR A 5 13.33 7.01 9.97
CA TYR A 5 12.66 7.23 11.25
C TYR A 5 11.77 6.05 11.63
N ASN A 6 11.87 5.61 12.89
CA ASN A 6 10.96 4.58 13.38
C ASN A 6 9.54 5.13 13.51
N ARG A 7 8.55 4.36 13.05
CA ARG A 7 7.11 4.67 13.17
C ARG A 7 6.74 6.02 12.54
N GLY A 8 7.47 6.42 11.50
CA GLY A 8 7.33 7.71 10.82
C GLY A 8 6.30 7.74 9.70
N MET A 9 5.73 6.60 9.29
CA MET A 9 4.83 6.56 8.14
C MET A 9 3.63 7.51 8.32
N CYS A 10 3.36 8.32 7.28
CA CYS A 10 2.38 9.42 7.25
C CYS A 10 2.74 10.69 8.04
N ASP A 11 3.82 10.73 8.82
CA ASP A 11 4.29 11.97 9.45
C ASP A 11 4.96 12.86 8.39
N PRO A 12 4.53 14.13 8.21
CA PRO A 12 5.08 15.01 7.17
C PRO A 12 6.59 15.27 7.24
N LYS A 13 7.22 15.05 8.40
CA LYS A 13 8.66 15.25 8.62
C LYS A 13 9.41 13.94 8.79
N LYS A 14 8.73 12.85 9.17
CA LYS A 14 9.37 11.57 9.52
C LYS A 14 9.04 10.41 8.58
N SER A 15 8.09 10.56 7.65
CA SER A 15 7.75 9.54 6.65
C SER A 15 8.79 9.49 5.53
N VAL A 16 10.06 9.36 5.92
CA VAL A 16 11.24 9.40 5.05
C VAL A 16 12.26 8.37 5.52
N GLY A 17 13.10 7.96 4.57
CA GLY A 17 14.28 7.15 4.78
C GLY A 17 15.27 7.38 3.64
N THR A 18 16.54 7.06 3.87
CA THR A 18 17.60 7.11 2.87
C THR A 18 18.22 5.74 2.70
N VAL A 19 18.50 5.36 1.46
CA VAL A 19 19.12 4.08 1.10
C VAL A 19 20.29 4.39 0.19
N MET A 20 21.45 3.81 0.49
CA MET A 20 22.62 3.85 -0.37
C MET A 20 22.46 2.83 -1.49
N ASP A 21 22.74 3.23 -2.73
CA ASP A 21 22.86 2.30 -3.87
C ASP A 21 24.18 1.52 -3.77
N HIS A 22 24.21 0.55 -2.85
CA HIS A 22 25.44 -0.05 -2.33
C HIS A 22 25.88 -1.32 -3.10
N SER A 23 25.14 -1.74 -4.13
CA SER A 23 25.39 -2.99 -4.84
C SER A 23 24.85 -2.91 -6.28
N THR A 24 25.55 -3.55 -7.22
CA THR A 24 25.04 -3.76 -8.58
C THR A 24 23.88 -4.76 -8.61
N GLU A 25 23.76 -5.61 -7.59
CA GLU A 25 22.64 -6.53 -7.43
C GLU A 25 21.42 -5.76 -6.91
N HIS A 26 20.49 -5.41 -7.81
CA HIS A 26 19.30 -4.61 -7.49
C HIS A 26 18.48 -5.17 -6.32
N LEU A 27 18.45 -6.49 -6.17
CA LEU A 27 17.71 -7.14 -5.09
C LEU A 27 18.30 -6.81 -3.72
N SER A 28 19.62 -6.61 -3.63
CA SER A 28 20.29 -6.20 -2.40
C SER A 28 19.83 -4.80 -1.96
N VAL A 29 19.76 -3.87 -2.92
CA VAL A 29 19.30 -2.49 -2.69
C VAL A 29 17.80 -2.43 -2.41
N ALA A 30 16.98 -3.21 -3.12
CA ALA A 30 15.53 -3.31 -2.87
C ALA A 30 15.23 -3.78 -1.43
N VAL A 31 16.07 -4.67 -0.93
CA VAL A 31 15.96 -5.23 0.40
C VAL A 31 16.40 -4.25 1.49
N ALA A 32 17.43 -3.45 1.24
CA ALA A 32 17.76 -2.29 2.07
C ALA A 32 16.59 -1.30 2.11
N MET A 33 15.96 -1.01 0.96
CA MET A 33 14.78 -0.16 0.91
C MET A 33 13.59 -0.74 1.70
N ALA A 34 13.36 -2.06 1.60
CA ALA A 34 12.34 -2.74 2.39
C ALA A 34 12.61 -2.67 3.89
N HIS A 35 13.88 -2.75 4.31
CA HIS A 35 14.29 -2.60 5.70
C HIS A 35 13.97 -1.20 6.25
N GLU A 36 14.37 -0.15 5.52
CA GLU A 36 14.11 1.23 5.94
C GLU A 36 12.61 1.58 5.95
N MET A 37 11.85 1.09 4.97
CA MET A 37 10.39 1.19 5.02
C MET A 37 9.80 0.41 6.20
N GLY A 38 10.41 -0.71 6.58
CA GLY A 38 10.06 -1.49 7.76
C GLY A 38 10.12 -0.66 9.06
N HIS A 39 11.20 0.11 9.24
CA HIS A 39 11.34 1.06 10.35
C HIS A 39 10.23 2.11 10.33
N ASN A 40 9.94 2.74 9.18
CA ASN A 40 8.82 3.68 9.07
C ASN A 40 7.47 3.05 9.45
N LEU A 41 7.29 1.76 9.18
CA LEU A 41 6.11 0.95 9.51
C LEU A 41 6.18 0.29 10.91
N GLY A 42 7.11 0.74 11.75
CA GLY A 42 7.14 0.40 13.18
C GLY A 42 7.72 -0.95 13.53
N MET A 43 8.49 -1.55 12.62
CA MET A 43 9.33 -2.72 12.90
C MET A 43 10.68 -2.25 13.43
N ASP A 44 11.23 -2.95 14.42
CA ASP A 44 12.60 -2.74 14.91
C ASP A 44 13.50 -3.89 14.44
N HIS A 45 14.80 -3.84 14.72
CA HIS A 45 15.71 -4.92 14.32
C HIS A 45 15.34 -6.27 14.96
N ASP A 46 15.58 -7.34 14.20
CA ASP A 46 15.38 -8.72 14.65
C ASP A 46 16.40 -9.10 15.73
N GLY A 47 15.90 -9.56 16.88
CA GLY A 47 16.72 -10.17 17.93
C GLY A 47 16.82 -11.68 17.81
N ASN A 48 17.58 -12.32 18.70
CA ASN A 48 17.88 -13.77 18.67
C ASN A 48 16.65 -14.70 18.69
N GLN A 49 15.50 -14.20 19.12
CA GLN A 49 14.24 -14.97 19.21
C GLN A 49 13.41 -14.90 17.91
N CYS A 50 13.80 -14.07 16.95
CA CYS A 50 13.05 -13.77 15.74
C CYS A 50 13.46 -14.70 14.59
N ASN A 51 12.49 -15.16 13.80
CA ASN A 51 12.73 -16.15 12.75
C ASN A 51 11.87 -15.90 11.50
N CYS A 52 12.48 -16.14 10.33
CA CYS A 52 11.81 -16.12 9.02
C CYS A 52 12.11 -17.37 8.16
N GLY A 53 12.77 -18.38 8.73
CA GLY A 53 13.18 -19.61 8.05
C GLY A 53 14.35 -19.44 7.07
N GLY A 54 15.14 -18.36 7.20
CA GLY A 54 16.34 -18.11 6.39
C GLY A 54 17.46 -17.52 7.24
N ALA A 55 18.64 -17.33 6.64
CA ALA A 55 19.86 -16.94 7.36
C ALA A 55 19.84 -15.48 7.88
N GLY A 56 19.06 -14.60 7.23
CA GLY A 56 18.86 -13.22 7.66
C GLY A 56 17.50 -12.73 7.21
N CYS A 57 16.69 -12.21 8.12
CA CYS A 57 15.37 -11.68 7.82
C CYS A 57 15.45 -10.23 7.37
N VAL A 58 14.33 -9.67 6.87
CA VAL A 58 14.34 -8.30 6.33
C VAL A 58 14.85 -7.27 7.34
N MET A 59 14.50 -7.44 8.62
CA MET A 59 14.85 -6.54 9.71
C MET A 59 16.10 -6.96 10.48
N SER A 60 16.95 -7.84 9.93
CA SER A 60 18.26 -8.10 10.54
C SER A 60 19.08 -6.80 10.62
N GLU A 61 19.76 -6.57 11.74
CA GLU A 61 20.56 -5.37 11.97
C GLU A 61 21.71 -5.20 10.97
N GLU A 62 22.28 -6.32 10.51
CA GLU A 62 23.37 -6.34 9.55
C GLU A 62 22.95 -6.97 8.21
N LEU A 63 23.64 -6.55 7.14
CA LEU A 63 23.51 -7.19 5.83
C LEU A 63 24.16 -8.58 5.85
N ILE A 64 23.37 -9.60 5.53
CA ILE A 64 23.83 -10.98 5.38
C ILE A 64 23.78 -11.37 3.91
N GLU A 65 24.88 -11.92 3.38
CA GLU A 65 25.06 -12.26 1.97
C GLU A 65 24.02 -13.27 1.46
N SER A 66 23.56 -14.17 2.34
CA SER A 66 22.53 -15.20 2.08
C SER A 66 21.17 -14.87 2.73
N ARG A 67 20.78 -13.58 2.74
CA ARG A 67 19.52 -13.17 3.40
C ARG A 67 18.25 -13.65 2.69
N SER A 68 17.22 -13.82 3.51
CA SER A 68 15.83 -14.02 3.12
C SER A 68 15.16 -12.69 2.76
N TYR A 69 14.19 -12.77 1.86
CA TYR A 69 13.29 -11.66 1.52
C TYR A 69 12.04 -11.62 2.41
N LYS A 70 12.01 -12.46 3.46
CA LYS A 70 10.88 -12.57 4.38
C LYS A 70 11.10 -11.72 5.62
N PHE A 71 10.04 -11.07 6.04
CA PHE A 71 9.93 -10.53 7.40
C PHE A 71 9.86 -11.67 8.42
N SER A 72 10.48 -11.46 9.58
CA SER A 72 10.39 -12.37 10.71
C SER A 72 8.98 -12.39 11.31
N ASP A 73 8.72 -13.37 12.15
CA ASP A 73 7.57 -13.38 13.06
C ASP A 73 7.51 -12.14 13.97
N CYS A 74 8.63 -11.71 14.54
CA CYS A 74 8.74 -10.46 15.32
C CYS A 74 8.29 -9.24 14.51
N SER A 75 8.82 -9.09 13.29
CA SER A 75 8.48 -7.98 12.38
C SER A 75 6.97 -7.93 12.11
N LYS A 76 6.35 -9.09 11.85
CA LYS A 76 4.89 -9.18 11.62
C LYS A 76 4.09 -8.74 12.85
N ASN A 77 4.49 -9.18 14.04
CA ASN A 77 3.83 -8.80 15.29
C ASN A 77 3.99 -7.30 15.59
N GLN A 78 5.18 -6.75 15.38
CA GLN A 78 5.45 -5.32 15.55
C GLN A 78 4.67 -4.47 14.57
N TYR A 79 4.60 -4.86 13.30
CA TYR A 79 3.78 -4.19 12.29
C TYR A 79 2.29 -4.20 12.67
N GLN A 80 1.76 -5.35 13.12
CA GLN A 80 0.38 -5.45 13.58
C GLN A 80 0.09 -4.52 14.78
N ASN A 81 1.01 -4.45 15.73
CA ASN A 81 0.93 -3.53 16.87
C ASN A 81 0.98 -2.07 16.41
N TYR A 82 1.89 -1.74 15.48
CA TYR A 82 2.00 -0.40 14.90
C TYR A 82 0.69 0.05 14.25
N LEU A 83 0.08 -0.77 13.39
CA LEU A 83 -1.20 -0.48 12.77
C LEU A 83 -2.32 -0.27 13.81
N THR A 84 -2.32 -1.08 14.87
CA THR A 84 -3.34 -1.03 15.93
C THR A 84 -3.22 0.24 16.78
N ILE A 85 -1.99 0.64 17.13
CA ILE A 85 -1.71 1.78 18.01
C ILE A 85 -1.77 3.10 17.25
N TYR A 86 -1.08 3.21 16.11
CA TYR A 86 -0.88 4.49 15.40
C TYR A 86 -1.94 4.76 14.32
N LYS A 87 -2.56 3.72 13.76
CA LYS A 87 -3.65 3.82 12.76
C LYS A 87 -3.34 4.83 11.62
N PRO A 88 -2.17 4.73 10.95
CA PRO A 88 -1.76 5.68 9.92
C PRO A 88 -2.79 5.75 8.79
N GLN A 89 -3.51 6.88 8.68
CA GLN A 89 -4.64 7.00 7.74
C GLN A 89 -4.21 7.09 6.27
N CYS A 90 -3.00 7.58 5.98
CA CYS A 90 -2.55 7.85 4.60
C CYS A 90 -2.22 6.59 3.79
N ILE A 91 -2.12 5.42 4.44
CA ILE A 91 -1.86 4.14 3.77
C ILE A 91 -3.15 3.32 3.55
N LEU A 92 -4.32 3.89 3.85
CA LEU A 92 -5.61 3.22 3.66
C LEU A 92 -6.18 3.41 2.25
N ASN A 93 -5.80 4.47 1.55
CA ASN A 93 -6.25 4.70 0.18
C ASN A 93 -5.39 3.92 -0.81
N GLN A 94 -6.05 3.15 -1.67
CA GLN A 94 -5.40 2.61 -2.85
C GLN A 94 -5.14 3.77 -3.85
N PRO A 95 -3.92 3.93 -4.38
CA PRO A 95 -3.66 4.90 -5.43
C PRO A 95 -4.47 4.55 -6.70
N LEU A 96 -4.87 5.56 -7.47
CA LEU A 96 -5.48 5.31 -8.77
C LEU A 96 -4.44 4.72 -9.71
N ARG A 97 -4.89 3.97 -10.73
CA ARG A 97 -3.98 3.45 -11.78
C ARG A 97 -3.17 4.58 -12.43
N THR A 98 -3.77 5.76 -12.57
CA THR A 98 -3.15 6.95 -13.15
C THR A 98 -2.12 7.63 -12.24
N ASP A 99 -2.10 7.31 -10.94
CA ASP A 99 -1.17 7.91 -9.98
C ASP A 99 0.18 7.17 -9.95
N THR A 100 0.25 5.96 -10.53
CA THR A 100 1.46 5.14 -10.55
C THR A 100 2.28 5.43 -11.80
N VAL A 101 3.52 5.89 -11.62
CA VAL A 101 4.45 6.21 -12.71
C VAL A 101 5.30 5.03 -13.17
N SER A 102 5.42 3.99 -12.33
CA SER A 102 6.17 2.79 -12.65
C SER A 102 5.50 1.99 -13.76
N THR A 103 6.31 1.31 -14.58
CA THR A 103 5.81 0.42 -15.62
C THR A 103 4.83 -0.59 -15.03
N PRO A 104 3.61 -0.75 -15.59
CA PRO A 104 2.68 -1.76 -15.12
C PRO A 104 3.32 -3.15 -15.19
N VAL A 105 3.25 -3.90 -14.09
CA VAL A 105 3.73 -5.28 -14.01
C VAL A 105 2.53 -6.18 -13.79
N SER A 106 2.38 -7.20 -14.64
CA SER A 106 1.36 -8.23 -14.45
C SER A 106 1.62 -9.03 -13.16
N GLY A 107 0.56 -9.32 -12.42
CA GLY A 107 0.62 -10.19 -11.23
C GLY A 107 1.21 -9.55 -9.98
N ASN A 108 1.46 -8.23 -9.98
CA ASN A 108 1.71 -7.54 -8.72
C ASN A 108 0.38 -7.34 -7.96
N GLU A 109 0.36 -7.72 -6.68
CA GLU A 109 -0.83 -7.63 -5.80
C GLU A 109 -1.36 -6.20 -5.64
N LEU A 110 -0.64 -5.19 -6.14
CA LEU A 110 -1.07 -3.79 -6.16
C LEU A 110 -2.46 -3.59 -6.81
N LEU A 111 -2.88 -4.51 -7.69
CA LEU A 111 -4.24 -4.51 -8.25
C LEU A 111 -4.87 -5.89 -8.44
N GLN A 112 -4.08 -6.96 -8.34
CA GLN A 112 -4.41 -8.25 -8.95
C GLN A 112 -4.42 -9.33 -7.88
N ASN A 113 -5.59 -9.53 -7.29
CA ASN A 113 -5.82 -10.69 -6.44
C ASN A 113 -5.91 -11.91 -7.36
N SER A 114 -4.91 -12.80 -7.32
CA SER A 114 -4.81 -13.98 -8.20
C SER A 114 -6.01 -14.93 -8.10
N ALA A 115 -6.81 -14.81 -7.03
CA ALA A 115 -8.05 -15.55 -6.79
C ALA A 115 -9.31 -14.87 -7.35
N ASN A 116 -9.18 -13.75 -8.07
CA ASN A 116 -10.32 -13.00 -8.56
C ASN A 116 -10.96 -13.70 -9.79
N PRO A 117 -12.23 -14.14 -9.70
CA PRO A 117 -12.90 -14.83 -10.81
C PRO A 117 -13.03 -13.96 -12.06
N CYS A 118 -13.04 -12.64 -11.91
CA CYS A 118 -13.16 -11.69 -13.02
C CYS A 118 -11.85 -11.47 -13.79
N TYR A 119 -10.72 -11.93 -13.24
CA TYR A 119 -9.39 -11.60 -13.74
C TYR A 119 -8.80 -12.76 -14.56
N ASP A 120 -8.21 -12.42 -15.70
CA ASP A 120 -7.39 -13.33 -16.49
C ASP A 120 -5.90 -13.04 -16.23
N PRO A 121 -5.18 -13.96 -15.55
CA PRO A 121 -3.76 -13.77 -15.24
C PRO A 121 -2.85 -13.81 -16.47
N LEU A 122 -3.29 -14.36 -17.60
CA LEU A 122 -2.49 -14.41 -18.82
C LEU A 122 -2.52 -13.08 -19.57
N THR A 123 -3.69 -12.47 -19.67
CA THR A 123 -3.89 -11.23 -20.44
C THR A 123 -3.80 -9.97 -19.59
N CYS A 124 -3.84 -10.09 -18.26
CA CYS A 124 -3.81 -8.97 -17.33
C CYS A 124 -5.05 -8.06 -17.43
N HIS A 125 -6.15 -8.62 -17.90
CA HIS A 125 -7.41 -7.92 -18.16
C HIS A 125 -8.58 -8.67 -17.53
N PRO A 126 -9.76 -8.04 -17.46
CA PRO A 126 -11.00 -8.77 -17.23
C PRO A 126 -11.12 -9.94 -18.21
N ARG A 127 -11.61 -11.09 -17.73
CA ARG A 127 -11.92 -12.23 -18.60
C ARG A 127 -12.87 -11.81 -19.71
N GLU A 128 -12.83 -12.53 -20.82
CA GLU A 128 -13.73 -12.28 -21.94
C GLU A 128 -15.20 -12.27 -21.49
N GLY A 129 -15.91 -11.19 -21.83
CA GLY A 129 -17.31 -10.96 -21.43
C GLY A 129 -17.49 -10.16 -20.13
N GLU A 130 -16.44 -10.01 -19.32
CA GLU A 130 -16.47 -9.21 -18.09
C GLU A 130 -16.08 -7.76 -18.34
N GLN A 131 -16.59 -6.85 -17.52
CA GLN A 131 -16.36 -5.40 -17.68
C GLN A 131 -15.26 -4.87 -16.78
N CYS A 132 -15.03 -5.52 -15.63
CA CYS A 132 -14.03 -5.11 -14.67
C CYS A 132 -13.55 -6.29 -13.83
N GLU A 133 -12.34 -6.18 -13.33
CA GLU A 133 -11.71 -7.13 -12.43
C GLU A 133 -11.74 -6.61 -10.98
N SER A 134 -11.34 -5.37 -10.77
CA SER A 134 -11.19 -4.79 -9.43
C SER A 134 -11.59 -3.32 -9.42
N GLY A 135 -11.70 -2.76 -8.23
CA GLY A 135 -11.99 -1.34 -8.02
C GLY A 135 -13.31 -1.08 -7.30
N PRO A 136 -13.46 0.12 -6.71
CA PRO A 136 -14.62 0.50 -5.91
C PRO A 136 -15.94 0.56 -6.70
N CYS A 137 -15.87 0.71 -8.02
CA CYS A 137 -17.02 0.69 -8.92
C CYS A 137 -17.20 -0.64 -9.67
N CYS A 138 -16.61 -1.74 -9.18
CA CYS A 138 -16.76 -3.07 -9.76
C CYS A 138 -17.50 -4.01 -8.80
N ARG A 139 -18.54 -4.71 -9.29
CA ARG A 139 -19.20 -5.77 -8.52
C ARG A 139 -19.66 -6.90 -9.43
N ASN A 140 -19.35 -8.14 -9.05
CA ASN A 140 -19.61 -9.33 -9.86
C ASN A 140 -19.17 -9.13 -11.31
N CYS A 141 -17.92 -8.65 -11.48
CA CYS A 141 -17.29 -8.43 -12.77
C CYS A 141 -17.95 -7.38 -13.69
N LYS A 142 -18.91 -6.61 -13.16
CA LYS A 142 -19.64 -5.56 -13.89
C LYS A 142 -19.45 -4.19 -13.25
N PHE A 143 -19.52 -3.16 -14.10
CA PHE A 143 -19.53 -1.78 -13.61
C PHE A 143 -20.78 -1.51 -12.78
N LEU A 144 -20.60 -0.87 -11.63
CA LEU A 144 -21.71 -0.35 -10.85
C LEU A 144 -22.39 0.78 -11.61
N LYS A 145 -23.71 0.89 -11.46
CA LYS A 145 -24.52 1.90 -12.17
C LYS A 145 -24.05 3.32 -11.85
N GLU A 146 -24.20 4.20 -12.82
CA GLU A 146 -23.99 5.63 -12.62
C GLU A 146 -24.80 6.15 -11.42
N GLY A 147 -24.16 6.99 -10.59
CA GLY A 147 -24.74 7.52 -9.35
C GLY A 147 -24.63 6.58 -8.14
N THR A 148 -24.02 5.41 -8.27
CA THR A 148 -23.71 4.56 -7.10
C THR A 148 -22.58 5.19 -6.28
N ILE A 149 -22.77 5.38 -4.98
CA ILE A 149 -21.72 5.91 -4.09
C ILE A 149 -20.58 4.90 -3.99
N CYS A 150 -19.38 5.32 -4.38
CA CYS A 150 -18.16 4.50 -4.31
C CYS A 150 -17.21 4.96 -3.20
N LYS A 151 -17.31 6.20 -2.76
CA LYS A 151 -16.58 6.70 -1.58
C LYS A 151 -17.43 7.71 -0.83
N ARG A 152 -17.75 7.37 0.42
CA ARG A 152 -18.46 8.29 1.31
C ARG A 152 -17.56 9.44 1.74
N ALA A 153 -18.13 10.63 1.79
CA ALA A 153 -17.48 11.81 2.33
C ALA A 153 -17.20 11.68 3.83
N ARG A 154 -16.27 12.50 4.32
CA ARG A 154 -16.08 12.75 5.75
C ARG A 154 -16.53 14.19 6.03
N GLY A 155 -17.34 14.39 7.07
CA GLY A 155 -17.85 15.72 7.43
C GLY A 155 -18.89 16.22 6.44
N ASP A 156 -18.76 17.48 6.01
CA ASP A 156 -19.75 18.17 5.18
C ASP A 156 -19.42 18.09 3.67
N ASP A 157 -18.41 17.30 3.30
CA ASP A 157 -18.03 17.09 1.90
C ASP A 157 -19.07 16.22 1.15
N MET A 158 -19.00 16.25 -0.19
CA MET A 158 -19.85 15.44 -1.06
C MET A 158 -19.28 14.03 -1.29
N ASP A 159 -20.17 13.04 -1.43
CA ASP A 159 -19.80 11.67 -1.80
C ASP A 159 -19.20 11.62 -3.22
N ASP A 160 -18.36 10.62 -3.48
CA ASP A 160 -17.88 10.29 -4.83
C ASP A 160 -18.73 9.14 -5.40
N TYR A 161 -19.00 9.21 -6.72
CA TYR A 161 -19.98 8.36 -7.40
C TYR A 161 -19.38 7.65 -8.62
N CYS A 162 -19.83 6.43 -8.88
CA CYS A 162 -19.53 5.70 -10.10
C CYS A 162 -20.18 6.39 -11.31
N ASN A 163 -19.52 6.31 -12.47
CA ASN A 163 -20.00 6.86 -13.74
C ASN A 163 -20.67 5.81 -14.66
N GLY A 164 -20.76 4.54 -14.23
CA GLY A 164 -21.34 3.45 -15.02
C GLY A 164 -20.44 2.90 -16.14
N LYS A 165 -19.23 3.42 -16.31
CA LYS A 165 -18.35 3.17 -17.47
C LYS A 165 -16.95 2.67 -17.10
N THR A 166 -16.53 2.90 -15.85
CA THR A 166 -15.21 2.51 -15.34
C THR A 166 -15.34 1.87 -13.96
N CYS A 167 -14.35 1.07 -13.56
CA CYS A 167 -14.27 0.51 -12.21
C CYS A 167 -13.62 1.46 -11.18
N ASP A 168 -13.00 2.53 -11.65
CA ASP A 168 -12.47 3.60 -10.80
C ASP A 168 -13.60 4.44 -10.16
N CYS A 169 -13.32 4.99 -8.98
CA CYS A 169 -14.19 5.95 -8.30
C CYS A 169 -13.67 7.37 -8.55
N PRO A 170 -14.16 8.08 -9.58
CA PRO A 170 -13.72 9.44 -9.85
C PRO A 170 -14.12 10.37 -8.72
N ARG A 171 -13.27 11.35 -8.39
CA ARG A 171 -13.63 12.42 -7.45
C ARG A 171 -14.84 13.18 -7.97
N ASN A 172 -15.78 13.50 -7.07
CA ASN A 172 -16.89 14.36 -7.41
C ASN A 172 -16.38 15.78 -7.74
N PRO A 173 -16.65 16.31 -8.95
CA PRO A 173 -16.17 17.64 -9.34
C PRO A 173 -16.80 18.78 -8.51
N HIS A 174 -17.92 18.52 -7.81
CA HIS A 174 -18.58 19.51 -6.93
C HIS A 174 -18.06 19.46 -5.49
N LYS A 175 -17.09 18.59 -5.20
CA LYS A 175 -16.47 18.50 -3.88
C LYS A 175 -15.58 19.73 -3.69
N GLY A 176 -15.96 20.60 -2.76
CA GLY A 176 -15.13 21.73 -2.36
C GLY A 176 -13.80 21.26 -1.73
N PRO A 177 -12.81 22.15 -1.58
CA PRO A 177 -11.62 21.82 -0.81
C PRO A 177 -12.05 21.43 0.61
N ALA A 178 -11.56 20.30 1.10
CA ALA A 178 -11.86 19.81 2.45
C ALA A 178 -11.59 20.92 3.46
N THR A 179 -12.64 21.53 4.00
CA THR A 179 -12.51 22.51 5.06
C THR A 179 -11.97 21.79 6.29
N ALA A 180 -10.74 22.11 6.68
CA ALA A 180 -10.19 21.68 7.95
C ALA A 180 -11.07 22.25 9.07
N LYS A 181 -11.97 21.42 9.63
CA LYS A 181 -12.61 21.74 10.90
C LYS A 181 -11.53 21.65 11.97
N GLY A 182 -10.87 22.78 12.20
CA GLY A 182 -10.16 23.02 13.44
C GLY A 182 -11.18 22.91 14.56
N SER A 183 -11.05 21.88 15.38
CA SER A 183 -11.71 21.84 16.68
C SER A 183 -11.07 22.95 17.51
N VAL A 184 -11.70 24.11 17.57
CA VAL A 184 -11.45 25.07 18.65
C VAL A 184 -12.04 24.40 19.90
N LEU A 185 -11.18 23.77 20.69
CA LEU A 185 -11.50 23.54 22.10
C LEU A 185 -11.64 24.93 22.73
N MET A 186 -12.87 25.25 23.14
CA MET A 186 -13.16 26.29 24.12
C MET A 186 -12.75 25.81 25.51
#